data_AF-A0A5Q0CF30-F1
#
_entry.id   AF-A0A5Q0CF30-F1
#
_cell.length_a   1.000
_cell.length_b   1.000
_cell.length_c   1.000
_cell.angle_alpha   90.00
_cell.angle_beta   90.00
_cell.angle_gamma   90.00
#
_symmetry.space_group_name_H-M   'P 1'
#
loop_
_entity.id
_entity.type
_entity.pdbx_description
1 polymer ?
#
loop_
_entity_poly.entity_id
_entity_poly.type
_entity_poly.pdbx_seq_one_letter_code
_entity_poly.pdbx_strand_id
1 'polypeptide(L)'
;MRLERSRMALWDTYLPDAMYLRPMRTNPTYSVCDRAILLDFLPLEAKEMVMIDADLMHSGAHQAAARRITALIVDPEVGLASPLVERLVDEGLHVCLADSAEAAERHLREREISFAVVELVLDDGDGVEIVEAIANSNPGCRTLVHSRFCNLSNAVSAIKAGASDVLPKPTETDFLVALLLDNAGVEPRFLSSFPAPNSVRQEHIRDVYMACGANVARAARQLSMHRRTLQRLLKRSPML
;
A
#
# COMPACT_ATOMS: atom_id res chain seq x y z
N MET A 1 6.44 39.25 10.65
CA MET A 1 7.64 40.04 11.02
C MET A 1 8.51 39.50 12.16
N ARG A 2 8.01 39.06 13.34
CA ARG A 2 8.91 38.49 14.39
C ARG A 2 9.25 37.00 14.22
N LEU A 3 8.38 36.23 13.53
CA LEU A 3 8.56 34.79 13.28
C LEU A 3 9.41 34.48 12.03
N GLU A 4 9.48 35.40 11.06
CA GLU A 4 10.27 35.20 9.84
C GLU A 4 11.78 35.30 10.09
N ARG A 5 12.20 36.14 11.05
CA ARG A 5 13.62 36.28 11.41
C ARG A 5 14.16 35.05 12.14
N SER A 6 13.33 34.36 12.93
CA SER A 6 13.73 33.12 13.60
C SER A 6 13.85 31.93 12.64
N ARG A 7 13.08 31.92 11.54
CA ARG A 7 13.20 30.87 10.51
C ARG A 7 14.48 31.03 9.71
N MET A 8 14.82 32.23 9.24
CA MET A 8 16.07 32.46 8.48
C MET A 8 17.34 32.07 9.24
N ALA A 9 17.40 32.32 10.56
CA ALA A 9 18.57 31.98 11.38
C ALA A 9 18.86 30.47 11.46
N LEU A 10 17.83 29.62 11.30
CA LEU A 10 17.99 28.16 11.29
C LEU A 10 18.53 27.64 9.95
N TRP A 11 18.24 28.32 8.83
CA TRP A 11 18.77 27.92 7.52
C TRP A 11 20.28 28.16 7.41
N ASP A 12 20.76 29.31 7.91
CA ASP A 12 22.19 29.67 7.87
C ASP A 12 23.06 28.83 8.83
N THR A 13 22.45 28.23 9.86
CA THR A 13 23.19 27.44 10.87
C THR A 13 23.49 26.01 10.39
N TYR A 14 22.67 25.44 9.49
CA TYR A 14 22.72 24.01 9.17
C TYR A 14 23.05 23.66 7.71
N LEU A 15 23.08 24.62 6.77
CA LEU A 15 23.55 24.39 5.39
C LEU A 15 24.49 25.52 4.92
N PRO A 16 25.80 25.45 5.20
CA PRO A 16 26.72 26.54 4.86
C PRO A 16 27.03 26.67 3.35
N ASP A 17 26.83 25.59 2.58
CA ASP A 17 27.33 25.48 1.19
C ASP A 17 26.23 25.33 0.12
N ALA A 18 25.02 25.83 0.36
CA ALA A 18 23.93 25.83 -0.64
C ALA A 18 24.13 26.86 -1.78
N MET A 19 25.36 27.30 -2.06
CA MET A 19 25.68 28.36 -3.02
C MET A 19 25.58 27.92 -4.50
N TYR A 20 25.32 26.64 -4.79
CA TYR A 20 25.28 26.12 -6.17
C TYR A 20 23.91 26.00 -6.83
N LEU A 21 22.80 26.30 -6.13
CA LEU A 21 21.46 26.22 -6.74
C LEU A 21 20.94 27.60 -7.12
N ARG A 22 21.53 28.20 -8.18
CA ARG A 22 20.88 29.31 -8.89
C ARG A 22 19.69 28.78 -9.71
N PRO A 23 18.58 29.53 -9.80
CA PRO A 23 17.35 29.06 -10.44
C PRO A 23 17.49 29.09 -11.98
N MET A 24 17.39 27.93 -12.62
CA MET A 24 17.08 27.88 -14.06
C MET A 24 15.60 28.21 -14.26
N ARG A 25 15.35 29.15 -15.18
CA ARG A 25 14.03 29.63 -15.58
C ARG A 25 13.21 28.52 -16.28
N THR A 26 12.01 28.30 -15.74
CA THR A 26 10.74 27.91 -16.41
C THR A 26 10.78 26.83 -17.50
N ASN A 27 10.40 25.61 -17.12
CA ASN A 27 9.72 24.64 -17.99
C ASN A 27 8.69 23.84 -17.14
N PRO A 28 7.39 23.76 -17.47
CA PRO A 28 6.35 23.31 -16.54
C PRO A 28 6.07 21.80 -16.56
N THR A 29 7.03 20.94 -16.94
CA THR A 29 6.78 19.49 -17.11
C THR A 29 7.69 18.57 -16.30
N TYR A 30 8.40 19.09 -15.30
CA TYR A 30 9.16 18.25 -14.37
C TYR A 30 8.88 18.68 -12.93
N SER A 31 8.21 17.84 -12.16
CA SER A 31 7.84 18.14 -10.78
C SER A 31 8.20 16.96 -9.87
N VAL A 32 9.10 17.26 -8.93
CA VAL A 32 9.26 16.65 -7.59
C VAL A 32 9.97 15.29 -7.42
N CYS A 33 11.13 15.05 -8.04
CA CYS A 33 12.00 13.95 -7.56
C CYS A 33 13.19 14.39 -6.69
N ASP A 34 13.60 15.66 -6.68
CA ASP A 34 14.90 16.05 -6.09
C ASP A 34 14.86 16.69 -4.70
N ARG A 35 13.72 16.67 -3.98
CA ARG A 35 13.62 17.27 -2.64
C ARG A 35 13.44 16.31 -1.46
N ALA A 36 13.17 15.04 -1.72
CA ALA A 36 12.94 14.03 -0.67
C ALA A 36 14.21 13.69 0.13
N ILE A 37 15.40 13.89 -0.43
CA ILE A 37 16.68 13.48 0.19
C ILE A 37 17.06 14.33 1.42
N LEU A 38 16.46 15.51 1.61
CA LEU A 38 16.79 16.40 2.72
C LEU A 38 16.04 16.10 4.04
N LEU A 39 15.09 15.17 4.04
CA LEU A 39 14.27 14.84 5.22
C LEU A 39 14.94 13.85 6.18
N ASP A 40 16.00 13.16 5.77
CA ASP A 40 16.68 12.14 6.57
C ASP A 40 17.58 12.69 7.69
N PHE A 41 17.84 14.01 7.70
CA PHE A 41 18.77 14.66 8.64
C PHE A 41 18.10 15.48 9.75
N LEU A 42 16.76 15.45 9.88
CA LEU A 42 16.05 16.20 10.92
C LEU A 42 15.85 15.36 12.20
N PRO A 43 16.15 15.93 13.40
CA PRO A 43 15.99 15.25 14.68
C PRO A 43 14.52 14.92 14.98
N LEU A 44 14.29 13.85 15.76
CA LEU A 44 12.98 13.26 16.07
C LEU A 44 11.95 14.24 16.64
N GLU A 45 12.40 15.24 17.41
CA GLU A 45 11.54 16.28 17.99
C GLU A 45 10.97 17.26 16.92
N ALA A 46 11.55 17.29 15.72
CA ALA A 46 11.00 18.01 14.56
C ALA A 46 10.09 17.11 13.69
N LYS A 47 10.17 15.78 13.81
CA LYS A 47 9.32 14.83 13.04
C LYS A 47 7.87 14.84 13.52
N GLU A 48 7.61 15.09 14.80
CA GLU A 48 6.24 15.29 15.31
C GLU A 48 5.55 16.55 14.74
N MET A 49 6.33 17.47 14.16
CA MET A 49 5.82 18.68 13.50
C MET A 49 5.72 18.55 11.97
N VAL A 50 6.04 17.38 11.40
CA VAL A 50 5.85 17.08 9.97
C VAL A 50 4.52 16.34 9.75
N MET A 51 3.47 16.88 10.35
CA MET A 51 2.20 17.08 9.64
C MET A 51 2.42 18.26 8.70
N ILE A 52 3.05 18.06 7.55
CA ILE A 52 3.10 19.11 6.53
C ILE A 52 1.99 18.80 5.52
N ASP A 53 0.89 19.54 5.70
CA ASP A 53 -0.03 19.90 4.64
C ASP A 53 0.77 20.23 3.37
N ALA A 54 0.53 19.48 2.31
CA ALA A 54 0.97 19.80 0.95
C ALA A 54 0.32 21.09 0.39
N ASP A 55 -0.44 21.84 1.22
CA ASP A 55 -1.25 22.98 0.81
C ASP A 55 -0.47 24.25 0.49
N LEU A 56 0.87 24.28 0.61
CA LEU A 56 1.64 25.53 0.48
C LEU A 56 2.38 25.77 -0.85
N MET A 57 2.03 25.10 -1.95
CA MET A 57 2.56 25.45 -3.28
C MET A 57 1.54 25.74 -4.39
N HIS A 58 0.24 25.70 -4.12
CA HIS A 58 -0.77 26.19 -5.07
C HIS A 58 -1.37 27.51 -4.57
N SER A 59 -0.70 28.62 -4.92
CA SER A 59 -1.20 29.98 -4.68
C SER A 59 -2.62 30.16 -5.21
N GLY A 60 -3.56 30.38 -4.29
CA GLY A 60 -4.88 30.92 -4.59
C GLY A 60 -5.97 30.38 -3.67
N ALA A 61 -6.33 31.18 -2.68
CA ALA A 61 -7.48 31.05 -1.77
C ALA A 61 -8.83 30.62 -2.42
N HIS A 62 -8.99 29.35 -2.77
CA HIS A 62 -10.23 28.63 -3.10
C HIS A 62 -9.99 27.16 -2.68
N GLN A 63 -10.65 26.52 -1.72
CA GLN A 63 -11.94 26.71 -1.07
C GLN A 63 -11.88 26.05 0.32
N ALA A 64 -12.74 26.49 1.23
CA ALA A 64 -12.98 25.88 2.53
C ALA A 64 -13.17 24.34 2.45
N ALA A 65 -12.47 23.60 3.31
CA ALA A 65 -12.81 22.24 3.74
C ALA A 65 -13.31 21.28 2.63
N ALA A 66 -12.63 21.23 1.47
CA ALA A 66 -12.88 20.19 0.49
C ALA A 66 -12.58 18.84 1.14
N ARG A 67 -13.58 17.96 1.26
CA ARG A 67 -13.43 16.58 1.76
C ARG A 67 -12.29 15.92 0.97
N ARG A 68 -11.15 15.69 1.61
CA ARG A 68 -10.05 14.91 1.01
C ARG A 68 -10.53 13.48 0.83
N ILE A 69 -10.60 13.02 -0.42
CA ILE A 69 -10.94 11.64 -0.78
C ILE A 69 -9.86 10.73 -0.18
N THR A 70 -10.27 9.80 0.68
CA THR A 70 -9.34 8.99 1.48
C THR A 70 -9.35 7.54 1.01
N ALA A 71 -8.16 6.98 0.77
CA ALA A 71 -7.94 5.56 0.55
C ALA A 71 -7.33 4.92 1.80
N LEU A 72 -7.85 3.78 2.24
CA LEU A 72 -7.27 2.96 3.30
C LEU A 72 -6.61 1.71 2.68
N ILE A 73 -5.34 1.47 3.00
CA ILE A 73 -4.67 0.21 2.67
C ILE A 73 -4.43 -0.55 3.96
N VAL A 74 -5.01 -1.74 4.05
CA VAL A 74 -4.86 -2.67 5.17
C VAL A 74 -4.00 -3.84 4.71
N ASP A 75 -2.69 -3.72 4.85
CA ASP A 75 -1.73 -4.70 4.35
C ASP A 75 -0.37 -4.55 5.07
N PRO A 76 0.06 -5.53 5.88
CA PRO A 76 1.31 -5.45 6.65
C PRO A 76 2.56 -5.37 5.76
N GLU A 77 2.46 -5.75 4.48
CA GLU A 77 3.58 -5.68 3.54
C GLU A 77 3.67 -4.34 2.80
N VAL A 78 2.65 -3.48 2.90
CA VAL A 78 2.58 -2.22 2.16
C VAL A 78 3.07 -1.06 3.03
N GLY A 79 4.24 -0.53 2.69
CA GLY A 79 4.80 0.68 3.28
C GLY A 79 4.53 1.96 2.48
N LEU A 80 4.91 3.10 3.06
CA LEU A 80 4.77 4.44 2.45
C LEU A 80 5.49 4.58 1.10
N ALA A 81 6.63 3.91 0.91
CA ALA A 81 7.40 3.93 -0.33
C ALA A 81 6.94 2.87 -1.35
N SER A 82 5.76 2.26 -1.15
CA SER A 82 5.26 1.26 -2.09
C SER A 82 4.73 1.93 -3.38
N PRO A 83 4.86 1.28 -4.55
CA PRO A 83 4.30 1.78 -5.79
C PRO A 83 2.79 2.04 -5.72
N LEU A 84 2.06 1.24 -4.92
CA LEU A 84 0.62 1.42 -4.71
C LEU A 84 0.30 2.75 -4.02
N VAL A 85 1.05 3.10 -2.98
CA VAL A 85 0.87 4.37 -2.27
C VAL A 85 1.22 5.54 -3.19
N GLU A 86 2.37 5.48 -3.86
CA GLU A 86 2.80 6.51 -4.81
C GLU A 86 1.73 6.76 -5.89
N ARG A 87 1.23 5.68 -6.49
CA ARG A 87 0.20 5.78 -7.54
C ARG A 87 -1.10 6.38 -7.04
N LEU A 88 -1.58 6.02 -5.85
CA LEU A 88 -2.82 6.58 -5.29
C LEU A 88 -2.65 8.06 -4.90
N VAL A 89 -1.47 8.45 -4.43
CA VAL A 89 -1.14 9.86 -4.17
C VAL A 89 -1.08 10.67 -5.47
N ASP A 90 -0.53 10.10 -6.54
CA ASP A 90 -0.53 10.72 -7.88
C ASP A 90 -1.95 10.95 -8.43
N GLU A 91 -2.89 10.08 -8.08
CA GLU A 91 -4.33 10.25 -8.37
C GLU A 91 -5.02 11.27 -7.44
N GLY A 92 -4.28 11.88 -6.50
CA GLY A 92 -4.76 12.94 -5.60
C GLY A 92 -5.46 12.45 -4.34
N LEU A 93 -5.35 11.16 -3.99
CA LEU A 93 -5.96 10.60 -2.79
C LEU A 93 -5.09 10.80 -1.56
N HIS A 94 -5.73 10.99 -0.41
CA HIS A 94 -5.07 10.87 0.89
C HIS A 94 -5.01 9.39 1.29
N VAL A 95 -3.81 8.83 1.44
CA VAL A 95 -3.62 7.40 1.73
C VAL A 95 -3.36 7.18 3.23
N CYS A 96 -4.19 6.35 3.85
CA CYS A 96 -3.99 5.81 5.19
C CYS A 96 -3.45 4.39 5.10
N LEU A 97 -2.41 4.07 5.87
CA LEU A 97 -1.88 2.72 6.00
C LEU A 97 -2.30 2.11 7.35
N ALA A 98 -2.66 0.84 7.31
CA ALA A 98 -2.88 -0.02 8.45
C ALA A 98 -2.12 -1.34 8.21
N ASP A 99 -1.26 -1.69 9.15
CA ASP A 99 -0.52 -2.95 9.18
C ASP A 99 -1.24 -4.05 9.97
N SER A 100 -2.39 -3.73 10.59
CA SER A 100 -3.14 -4.61 11.45
C SER A 100 -4.65 -4.30 11.40
N ALA A 101 -5.47 -5.24 11.87
CA ALA A 101 -6.91 -5.07 12.03
C ALA A 101 -7.24 -3.92 13.00
N GLU A 102 -6.57 -3.86 14.14
CA GLU A 102 -6.73 -2.78 15.12
C GLU A 102 -6.44 -1.39 14.51
N ALA A 103 -5.35 -1.28 13.74
CA ALA A 103 -5.00 -0.04 13.05
C ALA A 103 -6.05 0.36 12.00
N ALA A 104 -6.59 -0.62 11.26
CA ALA A 104 -7.65 -0.39 10.29
C ALA A 104 -8.92 0.13 10.97
N GLU A 105 -9.37 -0.51 12.05
CA GLU A 105 -10.55 -0.07 12.79
C GLU A 105 -10.39 1.34 13.36
N ARG A 106 -9.19 1.70 13.83
CA ARG A 106 -8.91 3.07 14.29
C ARG A 106 -9.15 4.09 13.17
N HIS A 107 -8.64 3.82 11.96
CA HIS A 107 -8.89 4.69 10.80
C HIS A 107 -10.37 4.80 10.46
N LEU A 108 -11.12 3.68 10.52
CA LEU A 108 -12.57 3.67 10.26
C LEU A 108 -13.38 4.48 11.28
N ARG A 109 -12.90 4.59 12.54
CA ARG A 109 -13.53 5.44 13.56
C ARG A 109 -13.22 6.93 13.38
N GLU A 110 -12.05 7.24 12.85
CA GLU A 110 -11.55 8.62 12.78
C GLU A 110 -11.90 9.33 11.46
N ARG A 111 -12.15 8.57 10.38
CA ARG A 111 -12.20 9.11 9.02
C ARG A 111 -13.26 8.43 8.17
N GLU A 112 -13.80 9.21 7.24
CA GLU A 112 -14.63 8.68 6.15
C GLU A 112 -13.72 8.13 5.05
N ILE A 113 -13.92 6.88 4.67
CA ILE A 113 -13.09 6.17 3.69
C ILE A 113 -13.88 6.03 2.38
N SER A 114 -13.27 6.44 1.26
CA SER A 114 -13.88 6.35 -0.07
C SER A 114 -13.41 5.12 -0.84
N PHE A 115 -12.18 4.68 -0.57
CA PHE A 115 -11.55 3.54 -1.23
C PHE A 115 -10.81 2.69 -0.22
N ALA A 116 -10.82 1.38 -0.38
CA ALA A 116 -10.05 0.49 0.47
C ALA A 116 -9.38 -0.64 -0.32
N VAL A 117 -8.18 -1.01 0.09
CA VAL A 117 -7.46 -2.22 -0.35
C VAL A 117 -7.16 -3.05 0.88
N VAL A 118 -7.65 -4.29 0.94
CA VAL A 118 -7.62 -5.12 2.15
C VAL A 118 -6.95 -6.47 1.89
N GLU A 119 -5.92 -6.78 2.67
CA GLU A 119 -5.34 -8.12 2.81
C GLU A 119 -6.25 -9.00 3.69
N LEU A 120 -6.41 -10.28 3.33
CA LEU A 120 -7.29 -11.19 4.06
C LEU A 120 -6.65 -11.76 5.31
N VAL A 121 -5.33 -11.94 5.30
CA VAL A 121 -4.60 -12.55 6.42
C VAL A 121 -3.83 -11.47 7.15
N LEU A 122 -4.31 -11.11 8.34
CA LEU A 122 -3.64 -10.21 9.28
C LEU A 122 -3.21 -11.00 10.51
N ASP A 123 -2.14 -10.56 11.18
CA ASP A 123 -1.63 -11.26 12.38
C ASP A 123 -2.61 -11.19 13.56
N ASP A 124 -3.45 -10.15 13.60
CA ASP A 124 -4.38 -9.83 14.68
C ASP A 124 -5.87 -9.96 14.29
N GLY A 125 -6.20 -10.40 13.06
CA GLY A 125 -7.59 -10.51 12.62
C GLY A 125 -7.80 -11.07 11.21
N ASP A 126 -9.07 -11.13 10.78
CA ASP A 126 -9.47 -11.56 9.44
C ASP A 126 -9.86 -10.34 8.60
N GLY A 127 -9.24 -10.20 7.43
CA GLY A 127 -9.55 -9.10 6.50
C GLY A 127 -11.00 -9.09 6.01
N VAL A 128 -11.71 -10.24 6.01
CA VAL A 128 -13.14 -10.27 5.68
C VAL A 128 -13.96 -9.48 6.71
N GLU A 129 -13.60 -9.54 7.99
CA GLU A 129 -14.25 -8.76 9.04
C GLU A 129 -14.01 -7.26 8.85
N ILE A 130 -12.83 -6.87 8.37
CA ILE A 130 -12.51 -5.49 8.01
C ILE A 130 -13.33 -5.03 6.80
N VAL A 131 -13.50 -5.87 5.78
CA VAL A 131 -14.38 -5.57 4.62
C VAL A 131 -15.82 -5.32 5.10
N GLU A 132 -16.34 -6.18 5.98
CA GLU A 132 -17.68 -6.01 6.55
C GLU A 132 -17.78 -4.72 7.39
N ALA A 133 -16.76 -4.43 8.21
CA ALA A 133 -16.70 -3.20 8.99
C ALA A 133 -16.70 -1.95 8.09
N ILE A 134 -15.96 -1.98 6.97
CA ILE A 134 -15.97 -0.91 5.97
C ILE A 134 -17.36 -0.77 5.35
N ALA A 135 -17.97 -1.87 4.90
CA ALA A 135 -19.30 -1.83 4.27
C ALA A 135 -20.38 -1.25 5.21
N ASN A 136 -20.29 -1.54 6.51
CA ASN A 136 -21.21 -1.03 7.52
C ASN A 136 -20.98 0.45 7.89
N SER A 137 -19.71 0.86 8.04
CA SER A 137 -19.36 2.22 8.49
C SER A 137 -19.29 3.22 7.33
N ASN A 138 -18.88 2.77 6.15
CA ASN A 138 -18.66 3.57 4.95
C ASN A 138 -19.33 2.89 3.73
N PRO A 139 -20.67 2.90 3.62
CA PRO A 139 -21.39 2.18 2.55
C PRO A 139 -21.07 2.63 1.12
N GLY A 140 -20.50 3.82 0.95
CA GLY A 140 -20.02 4.33 -0.34
C GLY A 140 -18.57 3.96 -0.66
N CYS A 141 -17.87 3.28 0.23
CA CYS A 141 -16.48 2.89 0.05
C CYS A 141 -16.38 1.76 -0.98
N ARG A 142 -15.58 1.98 -2.03
CA ARG A 142 -15.21 0.91 -2.97
C ARG A 142 -14.04 0.12 -2.39
N THR A 143 -14.29 -1.13 -2.05
CA THR A 143 -13.34 -1.98 -1.32
C THR A 143 -12.85 -3.10 -2.21
N LEU A 144 -11.55 -3.16 -2.45
CA LEU A 144 -10.88 -4.26 -3.12
C LEU A 144 -10.18 -5.16 -2.11
N VAL A 145 -10.34 -6.46 -2.27
CA VAL A 145 -9.48 -7.43 -1.57
C VAL A 145 -8.27 -7.73 -2.42
N HIS A 146 -7.07 -7.70 -1.83
CA HIS A 146 -5.81 -8.01 -2.51
C HIS A 146 -4.93 -8.90 -1.63
N SER A 147 -4.86 -10.21 -1.95
CA SER A 147 -4.23 -11.20 -1.06
C SER A 147 -3.47 -12.30 -1.81
N ARG A 148 -2.37 -12.80 -1.22
CA ARG A 148 -1.68 -14.04 -1.67
C ARG A 148 -2.52 -15.30 -1.39
N PHE A 149 -3.49 -15.22 -0.49
CA PHE A 149 -4.27 -16.35 0.01
C PHE A 149 -5.67 -16.44 -0.63
N CYS A 150 -5.94 -15.67 -1.69
CA CYS A 150 -7.19 -15.72 -2.44
C CYS A 150 -7.49 -17.14 -2.98
N ASN A 151 -8.68 -17.64 -2.67
CA ASN A 151 -9.28 -18.88 -3.18
C ASN A 151 -10.78 -18.67 -3.40
N LEU A 152 -11.47 -19.65 -4.00
CA LEU A 152 -12.89 -19.50 -4.31
C LEU A 152 -13.74 -19.23 -3.06
N SER A 153 -13.42 -19.86 -1.94
CA SER A 153 -14.23 -19.75 -0.72
C SER A 153 -14.10 -18.36 -0.10
N ASN A 154 -12.88 -17.87 0.11
CA ASN A 154 -12.70 -16.55 0.73
C ASN A 154 -13.02 -15.39 -0.22
N ALA A 155 -12.87 -15.56 -1.53
CA ALA A 155 -13.34 -14.59 -2.51
C ALA A 155 -14.87 -14.42 -2.43
N VAL A 156 -15.61 -15.53 -2.37
CA VAL A 156 -17.07 -15.48 -2.20
C VAL A 156 -17.44 -14.84 -0.85
N SER A 157 -16.72 -15.15 0.23
CA SER A 157 -16.95 -14.52 1.54
C SER A 157 -16.70 -13.02 1.49
N ALA A 158 -15.60 -12.56 0.89
CA ALA A 158 -15.28 -11.14 0.74
C ALA A 158 -16.33 -10.38 -0.07
N ILE A 159 -16.78 -10.93 -1.20
CA ILE A 159 -17.85 -10.32 -2.00
C ILE A 159 -19.15 -10.23 -1.20
N LYS A 160 -19.50 -11.28 -0.45
CA LYS A 160 -20.68 -11.26 0.44
C LYS A 160 -20.56 -10.25 1.57
N ALA A 161 -19.35 -10.00 2.07
CA ALA A 161 -19.05 -9.01 3.09
C ALA A 161 -19.08 -7.56 2.56
N GLY A 162 -19.15 -7.36 1.23
CA GLY A 162 -19.26 -6.04 0.61
C GLY A 162 -18.04 -5.60 -0.20
N ALA A 163 -17.07 -6.49 -0.45
CA ALA A 163 -15.99 -6.20 -1.39
C ALA A 163 -16.55 -5.99 -2.82
N SER A 164 -16.00 -5.00 -3.51
CA SER A 164 -16.32 -4.68 -4.91
C SER A 164 -15.61 -5.62 -5.88
N ASP A 165 -14.38 -6.04 -5.56
CA ASP A 165 -13.64 -7.05 -6.32
C ASP A 165 -12.60 -7.75 -5.43
N VAL A 166 -12.07 -8.88 -5.91
CA VAL A 166 -11.07 -9.70 -5.24
C VAL A 166 -9.94 -10.03 -6.22
N LEU A 167 -8.74 -9.54 -5.93
CA LEU A 167 -7.55 -9.70 -6.75
C LEU A 167 -6.50 -10.55 -6.03
N PRO A 168 -5.88 -11.54 -6.70
CA PRO A 168 -4.76 -12.28 -6.13
C PRO A 168 -3.47 -11.45 -6.19
N LYS A 169 -2.61 -11.57 -5.17
CA LYS A 169 -1.21 -11.15 -5.28
C LYS A 169 -0.42 -12.21 -6.08
N PRO A 170 0.53 -11.83 -6.96
CA PRO A 170 0.86 -10.46 -7.34
C PRO A 170 -0.15 -9.87 -8.34
N THR A 171 -0.46 -8.58 -8.19
CA THR A 171 -1.19 -7.77 -9.19
C THR A 171 -0.40 -6.51 -9.54
N GLU A 172 -0.42 -6.10 -10.82
CA GLU A 172 0.17 -4.84 -11.26
C GLU A 172 -0.55 -3.64 -10.64
N THR A 173 0.21 -2.71 -10.05
CA THR A 173 -0.32 -1.54 -9.34
C THR A 173 -1.29 -0.72 -10.20
N ASP A 174 -0.95 -0.44 -11.44
CA ASP A 174 -1.79 0.37 -12.34
C ASP A 174 -3.16 -0.30 -12.59
N PHE A 175 -3.19 -1.62 -12.69
CA PHE A 175 -4.44 -2.36 -12.85
C PHE A 175 -5.28 -2.33 -11.57
N LEU A 176 -4.67 -2.54 -10.41
CA LEU A 176 -5.36 -2.46 -9.12
C LEU A 176 -5.96 -1.07 -8.92
N VAL A 177 -5.19 0.00 -9.16
CA VAL A 177 -5.67 1.39 -9.01
C VAL A 177 -6.78 1.70 -10.02
N ALA A 178 -6.65 1.27 -11.27
CA ALA A 178 -7.70 1.47 -12.26
C ALA A 178 -9.02 0.80 -11.87
N LEU A 179 -8.96 -0.42 -11.32
CA LEU A 179 -10.13 -1.13 -10.83
C LEU A 179 -10.72 -0.49 -9.58
N LEU A 180 -9.86 0.01 -8.68
CA LEU A 180 -10.27 0.68 -7.44
C LEU A 180 -11.02 1.98 -7.75
N LEU A 181 -10.55 2.75 -8.73
CA LEU A 181 -11.12 4.04 -9.14
C LEU A 181 -12.23 3.90 -10.21
N ASP A 182 -12.58 2.68 -10.61
CA ASP A 182 -13.60 2.39 -11.62
C ASP A 182 -13.35 3.07 -12.98
N ASN A 183 -12.08 3.16 -13.38
CA ASN A 183 -11.68 3.68 -14.68
C ASN A 183 -12.05 2.65 -15.77
N ALA A 184 -13.24 2.80 -16.35
CA ALA A 184 -13.93 1.88 -17.27
C ALA A 184 -13.25 1.58 -18.64
N GLY A 185 -11.93 1.68 -18.75
CA GLY A 185 -11.18 1.44 -19.99
C GLY A 185 -9.85 0.70 -19.82
N VAL A 186 -9.55 0.18 -18.62
CA VAL A 186 -8.30 -0.57 -18.39
C VAL A 186 -8.57 -2.06 -18.60
N GLU A 187 -8.27 -2.54 -19.79
CA GLU A 187 -8.06 -3.98 -20.01
C GLU A 187 -6.94 -4.46 -19.07
N PRO A 188 -7.14 -5.56 -18.32
CA PRO A 188 -6.08 -6.13 -17.51
C PRO A 188 -4.86 -6.42 -18.40
N ARG A 189 -3.80 -5.62 -18.27
CA ARG A 189 -2.47 -5.97 -18.81
C ARG A 189 -1.95 -7.29 -18.21
N PHE A 190 -2.60 -7.75 -17.14
CA PHE A 190 -2.46 -9.01 -16.44
C PHE A 190 -2.27 -10.25 -17.31
N LEU A 191 -2.84 -10.28 -18.53
CA LEU A 191 -2.61 -11.42 -19.45
C LEU A 191 -1.13 -11.59 -19.87
N SER A 192 -0.29 -10.57 -19.68
CA SER A 192 1.12 -10.58 -20.07
C SER A 192 2.11 -10.98 -18.95
N SER A 193 1.66 -11.06 -17.69
CA SER A 193 2.54 -11.30 -16.53
C SER A 193 1.96 -12.29 -15.52
N PHE A 194 1.24 -13.31 -15.97
CA PHE A 194 1.02 -14.46 -15.09
C PHE A 194 2.37 -15.10 -14.79
N PRO A 195 2.75 -15.28 -13.51
CA PRO A 195 3.84 -16.19 -13.18
C PRO A 195 3.47 -17.53 -13.80
N ALA A 196 4.42 -18.18 -14.48
CA ALA A 196 4.15 -19.49 -15.06
C ALA A 196 3.47 -20.38 -14.01
N PRO A 197 2.49 -21.24 -14.36
CA PRO A 197 1.74 -22.04 -13.37
C PRO A 197 2.63 -22.82 -12.38
N ASN A 198 3.88 -23.09 -12.77
CA ASN A 198 4.90 -23.67 -11.90
C ASN A 198 5.45 -22.70 -10.84
N SER A 199 5.56 -21.40 -11.12
CA SER A 199 6.00 -20.36 -10.19
C SER A 199 4.99 -20.15 -9.06
N VAL A 200 3.69 -20.05 -9.38
CA VAL A 200 2.61 -19.97 -8.37
C VAL A 200 2.58 -21.22 -7.49
N ARG A 201 2.75 -22.40 -8.12
CA ARG A 201 2.88 -23.67 -7.37
C ARG A 201 4.11 -23.65 -6.45
N GLN A 202 5.22 -23.06 -6.87
CA GLN A 202 6.45 -23.02 -6.06
C GLN A 202 6.34 -22.04 -4.88
N GLU A 203 5.75 -20.87 -5.08
CA GLU A 203 5.46 -19.91 -4.00
C GLU A 203 4.56 -20.54 -2.95
N HIS A 204 3.44 -21.14 -3.36
CA HIS A 204 2.54 -21.83 -2.42
C HIS A 204 3.21 -22.98 -1.66
N ILE A 205 4.05 -23.77 -2.33
CA ILE A 205 4.85 -24.81 -1.66
C ILE A 205 5.79 -24.21 -0.61
N ARG A 206 6.39 -23.05 -0.91
CA ARG A 206 7.32 -22.36 -0.04
C ARG A 206 6.61 -21.77 1.19
N ASP A 207 5.48 -21.11 1.00
CA ASP A 207 4.72 -20.48 2.10
C ASP A 207 4.26 -21.53 3.11
N VAL A 208 3.68 -22.63 2.62
CA VAL A 208 3.26 -23.75 3.49
C VAL A 208 4.47 -24.41 4.17
N TYR A 209 5.62 -24.48 3.51
CA TYR A 209 6.85 -25.00 4.11
C TYR A 209 7.38 -24.09 5.23
N MET A 210 7.38 -22.78 5.04
CA MET A 210 7.84 -21.79 6.03
C MET A 210 6.88 -21.72 7.22
N ALA A 211 5.57 -21.68 6.98
CA ALA A 211 4.54 -21.74 8.03
C ALA A 211 4.61 -23.02 8.88
N CYS A 212 5.15 -24.11 8.32
CA CYS A 212 5.42 -25.35 9.03
C CYS A 212 6.76 -25.36 9.80
N GLY A 213 7.48 -24.24 9.88
CA GLY A 213 8.78 -24.14 10.55
C GLY A 213 9.86 -25.00 9.87
N ALA A 214 9.88 -25.01 8.54
CA ALA A 214 10.81 -25.81 7.73
C ALA A 214 10.66 -27.34 7.91
N ASN A 215 9.53 -27.82 8.45
CA ASN A 215 9.25 -29.25 8.62
C ASN A 215 8.61 -29.88 7.37
N VAL A 216 9.43 -30.62 6.61
CA VAL A 216 9.03 -31.25 5.34
C VAL A 216 7.86 -32.23 5.49
N ALA A 217 7.78 -33.01 6.58
CA ALA A 217 6.74 -34.01 6.74
C ALA A 217 5.37 -33.38 7.07
N ARG A 218 5.38 -32.26 7.81
CA ARG A 218 4.18 -31.46 8.09
C ARG A 218 3.70 -30.74 6.84
N ALA A 219 4.59 -30.05 6.14
CA ALA A 219 4.28 -29.34 4.90
C ALA A 219 3.75 -30.27 3.80
N ALA A 220 4.35 -31.46 3.63
CA ALA A 220 3.90 -32.42 2.62
C ALA A 220 2.46 -32.90 2.85
N ARG A 221 2.06 -33.12 4.11
CA ARG A 221 0.67 -33.46 4.47
C ARG A 221 -0.28 -32.31 4.16
N GLN A 222 0.11 -31.09 4.50
CA GLN A 222 -0.70 -29.90 4.27
C GLN A 222 -0.87 -29.57 2.79
N LEU A 223 0.15 -29.88 1.98
CA LEU A 223 0.13 -29.76 0.51
C LEU A 223 -0.46 -30.98 -0.21
N SER A 224 -1.02 -31.96 0.52
CA SER A 224 -1.56 -33.22 -0.03
C SER A 224 -0.62 -33.94 -1.00
N MET A 225 0.69 -33.92 -0.73
CA MET A 225 1.71 -34.55 -1.57
C MET A 225 2.63 -35.47 -0.78
N HIS A 226 3.25 -36.42 -1.47
CA HIS A 226 4.18 -37.33 -0.82
C HIS A 226 5.45 -36.58 -0.36
N ARG A 227 5.94 -36.88 0.85
CA ARG A 227 7.16 -36.26 1.42
C ARG A 227 8.35 -36.27 0.45
N ARG A 228 8.55 -37.39 -0.26
CA ARG A 228 9.63 -37.54 -1.28
C ARG A 228 9.45 -36.59 -2.46
N THR A 229 8.21 -36.29 -2.85
CA THR A 229 7.90 -35.35 -3.93
C THR A 229 8.25 -33.93 -3.51
N LEU A 230 7.84 -33.52 -2.30
CA LEU A 230 8.18 -32.21 -1.75
C LEU A 230 9.70 -32.03 -1.63
N GLN A 231 10.42 -33.02 -1.08
CA GLN A 231 11.89 -32.97 -0.99
C GLN A 231 12.57 -32.80 -2.35
N ARG A 232 12.06 -33.47 -3.38
CA ARG A 232 12.61 -33.36 -4.74
C ARG A 232 12.34 -31.98 -5.35
N LEU A 233 11.17 -31.40 -5.10
CA LEU A 233 10.83 -30.05 -5.54
C LEU A 233 11.71 -29.00 -4.86
N LEU A 234 11.90 -29.10 -3.53
CA LEU A 234 12.77 -28.21 -2.76
C LEU A 234 14.25 -28.32 -3.19
N LYS A 235 14.73 -29.51 -3.58
CA LYS A 235 16.11 -29.71 -4.06
C LYS A 235 16.38 -29.18 -5.47
N ARG A 236 15.37 -29.20 -6.35
CA ARG A 236 15.48 -28.71 -7.74
C ARG A 236 15.48 -27.20 -7.84
N SER A 237 14.93 -26.54 -6.82
CA SER A 237 15.03 -25.10 -6.63
C SER A 237 15.84 -24.84 -5.35
N PRO A 238 17.17 -25.05 -5.36
CA PRO A 238 18.01 -24.65 -4.25
C PRO A 238 17.97 -23.12 -4.20
N MET A 239 17.08 -22.60 -3.36
CA MET A 239 16.91 -21.18 -3.11
C MET A 239 17.80 -20.81 -1.91
N LEU A 240 19.11 -20.87 -2.13
CA LEU A 240 20.22 -20.26 -1.37
C LEU A 240 21.37 -20.03 -2.34
#